data_AF-A0A7Y4RCE1-F1
#
_entry.id   AF-A0A7Y4RCE1-F1
#
_cell.length_a   1.000
_cell.length_b   1.000
_cell.length_c   1.000
_cell.angle_alpha   90.00
_cell.angle_beta   90.00
_cell.angle_gamma   90.00
#
_symmetry.space_group_name_H-M   'P 1'
#
loop_
_entity.id
_entity.type
_entity.pdbx_description
1 polymer ?
#
loop_
_entity_poly.entity_id
_entity_poly.type
_entity_poly.pdbx_seq_one_letter_code
_entity_poly.pdbx_strand_id
1 'polypeptide(L)'
;MLGILEDNDGNLWLTTNNGLAKFDPRTETFTHYDTSDGLQSNEFNSNAYFKSKDGTMYVGGINGFNIFRPEEIKPNPVVPQVVVTRFDVFNESQLVDLTGRTPIELSHQQDVISFEFSAFDFQAPQKNQYA
;
A
#
# COMPACT_ATOMS: atom_id res chain seq x y z
N MET A 1 -18.41 -8.01 -0.77
CA MET A 1 -18.74 -6.58 -0.92
C MET A 1 -19.97 -6.31 -0.09
N LEU A 2 -19.89 -5.31 0.79
CA LEU A 2 -20.93 -5.00 1.79
C LEU A 2 -21.68 -3.69 1.47
N GLY A 3 -21.11 -2.88 0.58
CA GLY A 3 -21.65 -1.60 0.13
C GLY A 3 -20.84 -1.02 -1.02
N ILE A 4 -21.47 -0.11 -1.76
CA ILE A 4 -20.90 0.59 -2.91
C ILE A 4 -21.37 2.05 -2.90
N LEU A 5 -20.42 2.97 -3.07
CA LEU A 5 -20.65 4.40 -3.20
C LEU A 5 -19.92 4.92 -4.44
N GLU A 6 -20.56 5.77 -5.23
CA GLU A 6 -19.90 6.44 -6.36
C GLU A 6 -19.46 7.85 -5.92
N ASP A 7 -18.18 8.20 -6.15
CA ASP A 7 -17.71 9.57 -5.93
C ASP A 7 -18.08 10.50 -7.09
N ASN A 8 -17.73 11.79 -6.99
CA ASN A 8 -18.09 12.77 -8.02
C ASN A 8 -17.23 12.64 -9.29
N ASP A 9 -16.13 11.88 -9.22
CA ASP A 9 -15.22 11.62 -10.35
C ASP A 9 -15.54 10.30 -11.05
N GLY A 10 -16.59 9.58 -10.60
CA GLY A 10 -17.04 8.30 -11.15
C GLY A 10 -16.25 7.08 -10.66
N ASN A 11 -15.44 7.20 -9.60
CA ASN A 11 -14.83 6.04 -8.96
C ASN A 11 -15.80 5.38 -8.00
N LEU A 12 -15.67 4.07 -7.84
CA LEU A 12 -16.50 3.27 -6.96
C LEU A 12 -15.75 2.96 -5.66
N TRP A 13 -16.36 3.30 -4.53
CA TRP A 13 -15.86 3.03 -3.19
C TRP A 13 -16.61 1.84 -2.60
N LEU A 14 -15.89 0.78 -2.28
CA LEU A 14 -16.42 -0.54 -1.96
C LEU A 14 -16.02 -0.91 -0.54
N THR A 15 -17.00 -1.13 0.34
CA THR A 15 -16.73 -1.69 1.66
C THR A 15 -16.61 -3.22 1.58
N THR A 16 -15.59 -3.76 2.23
CA THR A 16 -15.27 -5.19 2.22
C THR A 16 -15.06 -5.72 3.65
N ASN A 17 -14.80 -7.02 3.78
CA ASN A 17 -14.39 -7.62 5.05
C ASN A 17 -12.88 -7.45 5.30
N ASN A 18 -12.16 -6.83 4.37
CA ASN A 18 -10.73 -6.59 4.45
C ASN A 18 -10.37 -5.17 4.00
N GLY A 19 -11.08 -4.19 4.54
CA GLY A 19 -10.86 -2.78 4.32
C GLY A 19 -11.79 -2.15 3.29
N LEU A 20 -11.37 -0.99 2.78
CA LEU A 20 -12.08 -0.16 1.82
C LEU A 20 -11.32 -0.19 0.49
N ALA A 21 -12.01 -0.39 -0.62
CA ALA A 21 -11.39 -0.37 -1.95
C ALA A 21 -11.95 0.76 -2.79
N LYS A 22 -11.09 1.54 -3.42
CA LYS A 22 -11.44 2.48 -4.49
C LYS A 22 -11.16 1.82 -5.83
N PHE A 23 -12.18 1.71 -6.68
CA PHE A 23 -12.09 1.18 -8.03
C PHE A 23 -12.27 2.31 -9.04
N ASP A 24 -11.29 2.48 -9.92
CA ASP A 24 -11.41 3.35 -11.09
C ASP A 24 -11.89 2.51 -12.28
N PRO A 25 -13.14 2.69 -12.76
CA PRO A 25 -13.68 1.90 -13.86
C PRO A 25 -13.05 2.25 -15.22
N ARG A 26 -12.31 3.36 -15.35
CA ARG A 26 -11.68 3.77 -16.61
C ARG A 26 -10.37 3.02 -16.84
N THR A 27 -9.62 2.78 -15.78
CA THR A 27 -8.32 2.08 -15.81
C THR A 27 -8.42 0.65 -15.29
N GLU A 28 -9.58 0.26 -14.75
CA GLU A 28 -9.83 -1.03 -14.11
C GLU A 28 -8.87 -1.32 -12.94
N THR A 29 -8.41 -0.29 -12.25
CA THR A 29 -7.45 -0.41 -11.13
C THR A 29 -8.12 -0.27 -9.77
N PHE A 30 -7.59 -0.99 -8.78
CA PHE A 30 -8.01 -0.90 -7.39
C PHE A 30 -6.93 -0.26 -6.51
N THR A 31 -7.35 0.66 -5.64
CA THR A 31 -6.56 1.13 -4.50
C THR A 31 -7.19 0.61 -3.21
N HIS A 32 -6.40 -0.01 -2.33
CA HIS A 32 -6.88 -0.63 -1.10
C HIS A 32 -6.45 0.17 0.12
N TYR A 33 -7.39 0.37 1.03
CA TYR A 33 -7.20 1.02 2.31
C TYR A 33 -7.56 0.06 3.45
N ASP A 34 -6.77 0.09 4.52
CA ASP A 34 -6.89 -0.75 5.71
C ASP A 34 -6.68 0.09 6.98
N THR A 35 -6.63 -0.55 8.14
CA THR A 35 -6.43 0.13 9.43
C THR A 35 -5.15 0.96 9.51
N SER A 36 -4.11 0.64 8.73
CA SER A 36 -2.88 1.45 8.69
C SER A 36 -3.07 2.80 7.99
N ASP A 37 -4.11 2.97 7.16
CA ASP A 37 -4.49 4.27 6.59
C ASP A 37 -5.50 5.04 7.45
N GLY A 38 -5.80 4.54 8.66
CA GLY A 38 -6.73 5.19 9.60
C GLY A 38 -8.17 4.70 9.54
N LEU A 39 -8.44 3.54 8.92
CA LEU A 39 -9.77 2.92 9.01
C LEU A 39 -10.10 2.48 10.45
N GLN A 40 -11.38 2.55 10.83
CA GLN A 40 -11.86 2.14 12.17
C GLN A 40 -11.63 0.65 12.46
N SER A 41 -11.70 -0.16 11.40
CA SER A 41 -11.45 -1.60 11.34
C SER A 41 -11.35 -2.00 9.87
N ASN A 42 -10.77 -3.16 9.58
CA ASN A 42 -10.84 -3.77 8.26
C ASN A 42 -12.22 -4.39 7.98
N GLU A 43 -13.04 -4.59 9.00
CA GLU A 43 -14.38 -5.15 8.85
C GLU A 43 -15.45 -4.05 8.86
N PHE A 44 -16.14 -3.92 7.72
CA PHE A 44 -17.32 -3.08 7.58
C PHE A 44 -18.61 -3.86 7.80
N ASN A 45 -19.72 -3.16 8.05
CA ASN A 45 -21.03 -3.77 8.18
C ASN A 45 -21.81 -3.66 6.87
N SER A 46 -22.58 -4.69 6.54
CA SER A 46 -23.52 -4.68 5.42
C SER A 46 -24.46 -3.48 5.49
N ASN A 47 -24.65 -2.77 4.37
CA ASN A 47 -25.55 -1.62 4.26
C ASN A 47 -25.24 -0.43 5.20
N ALA A 48 -24.08 -0.41 5.86
CA ALA A 48 -23.63 0.70 6.68
C ALA A 48 -22.80 1.68 5.83
N TYR A 49 -23.43 2.30 4.84
CA TYR A 49 -22.78 3.29 3.98
C TYR A 49 -23.75 4.41 3.58
N PHE A 50 -23.22 5.64 3.47
CA PHE A 50 -24.00 6.81 3.10
C PHE A 50 -23.10 7.85 2.42
N LYS A 51 -23.61 8.52 1.38
CA LYS A 51 -22.99 9.70 0.77
C LYS A 51 -23.90 10.90 0.99
N SER A 52 -23.37 11.94 1.63
CA SER A 52 -24.09 13.21 1.81
C SER A 52 -24.11 14.02 0.52
N LYS A 53 -24.95 15.06 0.50
CA LYS A 53 -25.14 15.93 -0.66
C LYS A 53 -23.88 16.71 -1.07
N ASP A 54 -23.00 16.99 -0.10
CA ASP A 54 -21.71 17.66 -0.34
C ASP A 54 -20.60 16.69 -0.76
N GLY A 55 -20.92 15.40 -0.95
CA GLY A 55 -19.96 14.39 -1.41
C GLY A 55 -19.24 13.62 -0.31
N THR A 56 -19.38 14.03 0.96
CA THR A 56 -18.79 13.30 2.09
C THR A 56 -19.36 11.89 2.20
N MET A 57 -18.46 10.93 2.35
CA MET A 57 -18.78 9.52 2.49
C MET A 57 -18.68 9.08 3.95
N TYR A 58 -19.64 8.27 4.37
CA TYR A 58 -19.73 7.66 5.69
C TYR A 58 -19.81 6.15 5.49
N VAL A 59 -18.91 5.41 6.14
CA VAL A 59 -18.88 3.94 6.09
C VAL A 59 -18.71 3.38 7.49
N GLY A 60 -19.65 2.53 7.91
CA GLY A 60 -19.73 1.96 9.25
C GLY A 60 -19.27 0.52 9.31
N GLY A 61 -18.66 0.14 10.43
CA GLY A 61 -18.23 -1.22 10.69
C GLY A 61 -18.27 -1.58 12.16
N ILE A 62 -17.48 -2.58 12.54
CA ILE A 62 -17.56 -3.20 13.87
C ILE A 62 -17.03 -2.34 15.01
N ASN A 63 -16.28 -1.28 14.71
CA ASN A 63 -15.62 -0.40 15.67
C ASN A 63 -15.92 1.09 15.38
N GLY A 64 -17.14 1.38 14.93
CA GLY A 64 -17.62 2.73 14.64
C GLY A 64 -17.76 3.00 13.14
N PHE A 65 -17.35 4.17 12.68
CA PHE A 65 -17.47 4.58 11.29
C PHE A 65 -16.34 5.51 10.85
N ASN A 66 -16.01 5.49 9.57
CA ASN A 66 -15.12 6.45 8.94
C ASN A 66 -15.94 7.51 8.19
N ILE A 67 -15.42 8.74 8.17
CA ILE A 67 -15.92 9.87 7.41
C ILE A 67 -14.78 10.40 6.56
N PHE A 68 -14.98 10.55 5.25
CA PHE A 68 -13.96 11.11 4.37
C PHE A 68 -14.57 11.77 3.14
N ARG A 69 -13.79 12.65 2.49
CA ARG A 69 -14.08 13.16 1.15
C ARG A 69 -13.11 12.52 0.15
N PRO A 70 -13.60 11.80 -0.88
CA PRO A 70 -12.75 11.14 -1.89
C PRO A 70 -11.68 12.06 -2.51
N GLU A 71 -12.05 13.31 -2.78
CA GLU A 71 -11.21 14.33 -3.41
C GLU A 71 -10.09 14.86 -2.50
N GLU A 72 -10.20 14.66 -1.20
CA GLU A 72 -9.17 15.06 -0.23
C GLU A 72 -8.10 13.96 -0.04
N ILE A 73 -8.36 12.73 -0.50
CA ILE A 73 -7.43 11.60 -0.39
C ILE A 73 -6.37 11.71 -1.50
N LYS A 74 -5.18 12.15 -1.11
CA LYS A 74 -4.03 12.27 -2.02
C LYS A 74 -3.14 11.04 -1.90
N PRO A 75 -2.76 10.40 -3.02
CA PRO A 75 -1.74 9.35 -3.01
C PRO A 75 -0.43 9.90 -2.42
N ASN A 76 0.30 9.08 -1.68
CA ASN A 76 1.66 9.43 -1.28
C ASN A 76 2.56 9.40 -2.53
N PRO A 77 3.13 10.55 -2.97
CA PRO A 77 3.98 10.58 -4.16
C PRO A 77 5.44 10.17 -3.86
N VAL A 78 5.77 9.88 -2.61
CA VAL A 78 7.15 9.58 -2.20
C VAL A 78 7.55 8.21 -2.75
N VAL A 79 8.44 8.22 -3.75
CA VAL A 79 9.16 7.02 -4.18
C VAL A 79 10.28 6.80 -3.16
N PRO A 80 10.24 5.73 -2.35
CA PRO A 80 11.29 5.50 -1.37
C PRO A 80 12.60 5.15 -2.07
N GLN A 81 13.70 5.62 -1.49
CA GLN A 81 15.01 5.14 -1.89
C GLN A 81 15.18 3.70 -1.42
N VAL A 82 15.36 2.79 -2.38
CA VAL A 82 15.69 1.39 -2.12
C VAL A 82 17.20 1.30 -1.91
N VAL A 83 17.60 0.77 -0.77
CA VAL A 83 19.00 0.47 -0.47
C VAL A 83 19.17 -1.02 -0.23
N VAL A 84 20.25 -1.60 -0.74
CA VAL A 84 20.65 -2.96 -0.38
C VAL A 84 21.28 -2.89 1.01
N THR A 85 20.71 -3.63 1.96
CA THR A 85 21.15 -3.66 3.36
C THR A 85 22.05 -4.85 3.66
N ARG A 86 21.96 -5.91 2.86
CA ARG A 86 22.74 -7.13 3.03
C ARG A 86 22.97 -7.82 1.69
N PHE A 87 24.15 -8.41 1.55
CA PHE A 87 24.52 -9.28 0.44
C PHE A 87 25.16 -10.55 1.00
N ASP A 88 24.61 -11.70 0.65
CA ASP A 88 25.06 -13.00 1.11
C ASP A 88 25.54 -13.84 -0.07
N VAL A 89 26.61 -14.59 0.16
CA VAL A 89 27.09 -15.66 -0.73
C VAL A 89 27.04 -16.95 0.09
N PHE A 90 26.37 -17.99 -0.42
CA PHE A 90 26.14 -19.24 0.32
C PHE A 90 25.52 -19.04 1.73
N ASN A 91 24.61 -18.06 1.86
CA ASN A 91 23.97 -17.64 3.13
C ASN A 91 24.93 -17.02 4.17
N GLU A 92 26.16 -16.68 3.77
CA GLU A 92 27.11 -15.94 4.60
C GLU A 92 27.22 -14.49 4.14
N SER A 93 27.06 -13.55 5.07
CA SER A 93 27.10 -12.13 4.78
C SER A 93 28.48 -11.64 4.40
N GLN A 94 28.54 -10.94 3.28
CA GLN A 94 29.76 -10.38 2.73
C GLN A 94 29.89 -8.91 3.14
N LEU A 95 31.09 -8.52 3.57
CA LEU A 95 31.42 -7.13 3.85
C LEU A 95 31.88 -6.43 2.57
N VAL A 96 30.90 -5.91 1.81
CA VAL A 96 31.13 -5.20 0.54
C VAL A 96 30.45 -3.83 0.54
N ASP A 97 30.82 -2.96 -0.40
CA ASP A 97 30.16 -1.67 -0.59
C ASP A 97 28.78 -1.88 -1.25
N LEU A 98 27.72 -1.67 -0.47
CA LEU A 98 26.34 -1.80 -0.92
C LEU A 98 25.73 -0.46 -1.41
N THR A 99 26.52 0.60 -1.53
CA THR A 99 26.04 1.90 -2.03
C THR A 99 25.85 1.94 -3.54
N GLY A 100 26.22 0.86 -4.25
CA GLY A 100 26.17 0.76 -5.71
C GLY A 100 27.25 1.54 -6.43
N ARG A 101 28.20 2.14 -5.70
CA ARG A 101 29.34 2.88 -6.27
C ARG A 101 30.47 1.98 -6.74
N THR A 102 30.57 0.80 -6.17
CA THR A 102 31.61 -0.19 -6.46
C THR A 102 30.95 -1.48 -6.96
N PRO A 103 31.33 -2.01 -8.13
CA PRO A 103 30.85 -3.31 -8.59
C PRO A 103 31.26 -4.43 -7.62
N ILE A 104 30.34 -5.37 -7.38
CA ILE A 104 30.65 -6.61 -6.66
C ILE A 104 31.08 -7.64 -7.70
N GLU A 105 32.34 -8.04 -7.67
CA GLU A 105 32.91 -9.05 -8.57
C GLU A 105 32.70 -10.45 -7.97
N LEU A 106 32.14 -11.36 -8.76
CA LEU A 106 31.88 -12.75 -8.35
C LEU A 106 32.64 -13.71 -9.26
N SER A 107 33.21 -14.75 -8.66
CA SER A 107 33.75 -15.89 -9.41
C SER A 107 32.63 -16.85 -9.83
N HIS A 108 32.89 -17.69 -10.83
CA HIS A 108 31.95 -18.74 -11.26
C HIS A 108 31.60 -19.76 -10.16
N GLN A 109 32.37 -19.81 -9.07
CA GLN A 109 32.09 -20.68 -7.93
C GLN A 109 31.07 -20.06 -6.95
N GLN A 110 30.74 -18.78 -7.09
CA GLN A 110 29.79 -18.07 -6.23
C GLN A 110 28.43 -17.96 -6.93
N ASP A 111 27.79 -19.10 -7.17
CA ASP A 111 26.56 -19.23 -7.95
C ASP A 111 25.27 -19.14 -7.12
N VAL A 112 25.38 -19.09 -5.79
CA VAL A 112 24.27 -18.86 -4.86
C VAL A 112 24.47 -17.54 -4.14
N ILE A 113 23.66 -16.55 -4.49
CA ILE A 113 23.65 -15.22 -3.87
C ILE A 113 22.28 -14.86 -3.34
N SER A 114 22.23 -14.01 -2.33
CA SER A 114 21.00 -13.42 -1.80
C SER A 114 21.24 -11.97 -1.43
N PHE A 115 20.22 -11.13 -1.55
CA PHE A 115 20.29 -9.74 -1.14
C PHE A 115 19.04 -9.37 -0.33
N GLU A 116 19.24 -8.57 0.71
CA GLU A 116 18.15 -7.91 1.43
C GLU A 116 18.18 -6.43 1.07
N PHE A 117 17.01 -5.83 0.92
CA PHE A 117 16.87 -4.41 0.66
C PHE A 117 15.80 -3.79 1.55
N SER A 118 15.88 -2.49 1.74
CA SER A 118 14.88 -1.71 2.46
C SER A 118 14.55 -0.44 1.67
N ALA A 119 13.27 -0.10 1.61
CA ALA A 119 12.80 1.20 1.16
C ALA A 119 12.56 2.09 2.39
N PHE A 120 13.28 3.20 2.49
CA PHE A 120 12.98 4.21 3.50
C PHE A 120 11.77 5.05 3.08
N ASP A 121 10.55 4.55 3.34
CA ASP A 121 9.35 5.37 3.45
C ASP A 121 8.87 5.38 4.91
N PHE A 122 8.80 6.57 5.52
CA PHE A 122 8.35 6.72 6.91
C PHE A 122 6.83 6.87 7.02
N GLN A 123 6.10 7.06 5.91
CA GLN A 123 4.65 7.27 5.93
C GLN A 123 3.87 5.95 5.82
N ALA A 124 4.28 5.03 4.95
CA ALA A 124 3.62 3.72 4.81
C ALA A 124 4.60 2.58 4.44
N PRO A 125 5.59 2.26 5.29
CA PRO A 125 6.64 1.27 4.96
C PRO A 125 6.09 -0.12 4.59
N GLN A 126 4.94 -0.51 5.17
CA GLN A 126 4.31 -1.82 4.89
C GLN A 126 3.59 -1.89 3.54
N LYS A 127 3.40 -0.75 2.86
CA LYS A 127 2.70 -0.68 1.57
C LYS A 127 3.63 -0.47 0.38
N ASN A 128 4.94 -0.51 0.62
CA ASN A 128 5.94 -0.46 -0.44
C ASN A 128 5.85 -1.75 -1.29
N GLN A 129 5.57 -1.58 -2.58
CA GLN A 129 5.67 -2.64 -3.57
C GLN A 129 7.03 -2.54 -4.27
N TYR A 130 7.70 -3.67 -4.42
CA TYR A 130 9.01 -3.78 -5.04
C TYR A 130 8.89 -4.60 -6.33
N ALA A 131 9.63 -4.22 -7.37
CA ALA A 131 9.71 -4.90 -8.66
C ALA A 131 11.17 -5.09 -9.07
#